data_AF-A0A1Y5U177-F1
#
_entry.id   AF-A0A1Y5U177-F1
#
_cell.length_a   1.000
_cell.length_b   1.000
_cell.length_c   1.000
_cell.angle_alpha   90.00
_cell.angle_beta   90.00
_cell.angle_gamma   90.00
#
_symmetry.space_group_name_H-M   'P 1'
#
loop_
_entity.id
_entity.type
_entity.pdbx_description
1 polymer ?
#
loop_
_entity_poly.entity_id
_entity_poly.type
_entity_poly.pdbx_seq_one_letter_code
_entity_poly.pdbx_strand_id
1 'polypeptide(L)'
;MPLDLAQSAESVKRNIDAYWLDGPIMPELIKDGPKAKQWKCYMTSDGYWRCGPSRFVGYEGMTPEEYLRRKGRADGGLNGTETEYHLRSWTEDVAPGSRRHDALYDIVSTHLEGFGVSVNRAARFSILPSEMEAEEREEDPDMAAVNALVTLAERLDAQHRRSLIRRLDALDRQL
;
A
#
# COMPACT_ATOMS: atom_id res chain seq x y z
N MET A 1 -11.70 -4.84 -24.18
CA MET A 1 -11.32 -5.77 -23.10
C MET A 1 -11.47 -5.06 -21.76
N PRO A 2 -12.04 -5.73 -20.74
CA PRO A 2 -12.00 -5.23 -19.37
C PRO A 2 -10.55 -5.01 -18.94
N LEU A 3 -10.32 -4.06 -18.04
CA LEU A 3 -9.00 -3.92 -17.41
C LEU A 3 -8.93 -4.94 -16.28
N ASP A 4 -7.78 -5.59 -16.16
CA ASP A 4 -7.51 -6.42 -15.01
C ASP A 4 -7.24 -5.54 -13.80
N LEU A 5 -7.72 -5.97 -12.62
CA LEU A 5 -7.32 -5.35 -11.37
C LEU A 5 -5.81 -5.52 -11.18
N ALA A 6 -5.18 -4.59 -10.46
CA ALA A 6 -3.75 -4.69 -10.13
C ALA A 6 -3.46 -6.09 -9.55
N GLN A 7 -2.30 -6.67 -9.84
CA GLN A 7 -1.98 -8.04 -9.40
C GLN A 7 -1.00 -8.10 -8.22
N SER A 8 -0.42 -6.95 -7.83
CA SER A 8 0.50 -6.84 -6.68
C SER A 8 0.52 -5.44 -6.08
N ALA A 9 1.04 -5.34 -4.84
CA ALA A 9 1.32 -4.06 -4.20
C ALA A 9 2.29 -3.19 -5.03
N GLU A 10 3.28 -3.81 -5.69
CA GLU A 10 4.25 -3.13 -6.56
C GLU A 10 3.57 -2.53 -7.79
N SER A 11 2.57 -3.19 -8.34
CA SER A 11 1.77 -2.63 -9.44
C SER A 11 1.01 -1.37 -9.00
N VAL A 12 0.44 -1.39 -7.79
CA VAL A 12 -0.22 -0.23 -7.19
C VAL A 12 0.76 0.91 -6.94
N LYS A 13 1.95 0.63 -6.41
CA LYS A 13 3.03 1.62 -6.20
C LYS A 13 3.44 2.28 -7.52
N ARG A 14 3.63 1.50 -8.60
CA ARG A 14 3.91 2.05 -9.94
C ARG A 14 2.81 2.96 -10.46
N ASN A 15 1.54 2.63 -10.23
CA ASN A 15 0.44 3.51 -10.62
C ASN A 15 0.39 4.78 -9.77
N ILE A 16 0.71 4.70 -8.48
CA ILE A 16 0.87 5.90 -7.63
C ILE A 16 1.97 6.78 -8.21
N ASP A 17 3.10 6.21 -8.62
CA ASP A 17 4.18 6.96 -9.26
C ASP A 17 3.73 7.62 -10.56
N ALA A 18 3.06 6.90 -11.44
CA ALA A 18 2.51 7.45 -12.68
C ALA A 18 1.57 8.63 -12.41
N TYR A 19 0.72 8.55 -11.36
CA TYR A 19 -0.15 9.66 -10.98
C TYR A 19 0.64 10.94 -10.62
N TRP A 20 1.78 10.81 -9.93
CA TRP A 20 2.61 11.93 -9.49
C TRP A 20 3.53 12.47 -10.58
N LEU A 21 4.12 11.59 -11.38
CA LEU A 21 5.09 11.94 -12.42
C LEU A 21 4.41 12.49 -13.67
N ASP A 22 3.30 11.88 -14.07
CA ASP A 22 2.62 12.23 -15.32
C ASP A 22 1.46 13.21 -15.09
N GLY A 23 0.93 13.30 -13.86
CA GLY A 23 -0.12 14.23 -13.46
C GLY A 23 0.16 15.70 -13.81
N PRO A 24 1.38 16.22 -13.59
CA PRO A 24 1.76 17.57 -14.03
C PRO A 24 1.66 17.80 -15.54
N ILE A 25 1.88 16.75 -16.34
CA ILE A 25 1.80 16.79 -17.81
C ILE A 25 0.35 16.61 -18.26
N MET A 26 -0.49 15.97 -17.44
CA MET A 26 -1.92 15.73 -17.70
C MET A 26 -2.83 16.27 -16.58
N PRO A 27 -3.03 17.60 -16.47
CA PRO A 27 -3.80 18.20 -15.38
C PRO A 27 -5.23 17.66 -15.23
N GLU A 28 -5.82 17.14 -16.31
CA GLU A 28 -7.17 16.55 -16.29
C GLU A 28 -7.28 15.27 -15.47
N LEU A 29 -6.16 14.58 -15.22
CA LEU A 29 -6.08 13.50 -14.25
C LEU A 29 -6.20 14.06 -12.83
N ILE A 30 -5.44 15.13 -12.54
CA ILE A 30 -5.38 15.75 -11.21
C ILE A 30 -6.70 16.43 -10.84
N LYS A 31 -7.41 17.02 -11.81
CA LYS A 31 -8.74 17.63 -11.60
C LYS A 31 -9.82 16.65 -11.11
N ASP A 32 -9.59 15.34 -11.20
CA ASP A 32 -10.46 14.36 -10.56
C ASP A 32 -10.11 14.05 -9.09
N GLY A 33 -8.95 14.48 -8.61
CA GLY A 33 -8.51 14.36 -7.21
C GLY A 33 -9.57 14.78 -6.18
N PRO A 34 -10.28 15.92 -6.35
CA PRO A 34 -11.35 16.35 -5.44
C PRO A 34 -12.52 15.36 -5.30
N LYS A 35 -12.71 14.48 -6.29
CA LYS A 35 -13.78 13.46 -6.29
C LYS A 35 -13.36 12.20 -5.53
N ALA A 36 -12.07 11.99 -5.34
CA ALA A 36 -11.53 10.80 -4.69
C ALA A 36 -11.73 10.87 -3.17
N LYS A 37 -12.43 9.87 -2.62
CA LYS A 37 -12.60 9.69 -1.17
C LYS A 37 -11.58 8.73 -0.57
N GLN A 38 -10.98 7.88 -1.39
CA GLN A 38 -10.12 6.80 -0.95
C GLN A 38 -8.79 6.91 -1.69
N TRP A 39 -7.73 7.02 -0.91
CA TRP A 39 -6.37 7.23 -1.39
C TRP A 39 -5.48 6.11 -0.87
N LYS A 40 -4.64 5.56 -1.74
CA LYS A 40 -3.61 4.60 -1.35
C LYS A 40 -2.27 5.30 -1.37
N CYS A 41 -1.52 5.16 -0.29
CA CYS A 41 -0.26 5.84 -0.09
C CYS A 41 0.85 4.86 0.18
N TYR A 42 2.08 5.22 -0.16
CA TYR A 42 3.26 4.49 0.30
C TYR A 42 4.41 5.47 0.48
N MET A 43 5.37 5.08 1.32
CA MET A 43 6.61 5.79 1.46
C MET A 43 7.58 5.30 0.39
N THR A 44 8.05 6.24 -0.43
CA THR A 44 9.09 6.03 -1.42
C THR A 44 10.44 5.76 -0.76
N SER A 45 11.39 5.18 -1.50
CA SER A 45 12.73 4.86 -0.99
C SER A 45 13.55 6.09 -0.58
N ASP A 46 13.20 7.27 -1.10
CA ASP A 46 13.77 8.56 -0.73
C ASP A 46 13.03 9.22 0.46
N GLY A 47 12.09 8.52 1.10
CA GLY A 47 11.45 8.94 2.35
C GLY A 47 10.27 9.87 2.18
N TYR A 48 9.77 10.08 0.95
CA TYR A 48 8.58 10.89 0.69
C TYR A 48 7.33 10.04 0.57
N TRP A 49 6.20 10.55 1.06
CA TRP A 49 4.91 9.92 0.80
C TRP A 49 4.40 10.29 -0.59
N ARG A 50 3.88 9.29 -1.29
CA ARG A 50 3.06 9.49 -2.50
C ARG A 50 1.72 8.81 -2.31
N CYS A 51 0.68 9.42 -2.84
CA CYS A 51 -0.69 8.92 -2.74
C CYS A 51 -1.42 8.97 -4.08
N GLY A 52 -2.17 7.93 -4.40
CA GLY A 52 -3.01 7.89 -5.60
C GLY A 52 -4.47 7.52 -5.29
N PRO A 53 -5.46 8.04 -6.04
CA PRO A 53 -6.86 7.63 -5.89
C PRO A 53 -7.06 6.14 -6.13
N SER A 54 -7.82 5.46 -5.27
CA SER A 54 -8.08 4.00 -5.36
C SER A 54 -8.51 3.54 -6.77
N ARG A 55 -9.43 4.30 -7.38
CA ARG A 55 -9.97 4.02 -8.72
C ARG A 55 -8.93 4.15 -9.84
N PHE A 56 -7.88 4.94 -9.64
CA PHE A 56 -6.77 5.02 -10.59
C PHE A 56 -5.80 3.85 -10.36
N VAL A 57 -5.36 3.68 -9.11
CA VAL A 57 -4.24 2.78 -8.79
C VAL A 57 -4.62 1.31 -8.76
N GLY A 58 -5.92 0.99 -8.70
CA GLY A 58 -6.44 -0.37 -8.51
C GLY A 58 -6.44 -1.27 -9.74
N TYR A 59 -5.94 -0.80 -10.89
CA TYR A 59 -5.92 -1.54 -12.15
C TYR A 59 -4.50 -1.84 -12.60
N GLU A 60 -4.28 -2.98 -13.25
CA GLU A 60 -2.96 -3.36 -13.74
C GLU A 60 -2.51 -2.44 -14.87
N GLY A 61 -1.30 -1.89 -14.76
CA GLY A 61 -0.69 -1.04 -15.78
C GLY A 61 -1.48 0.22 -16.12
N MET A 62 -2.19 0.81 -15.16
CA MET A 62 -3.00 2.01 -15.40
C MET A 62 -2.11 3.21 -15.74
N THR A 63 -2.40 3.86 -16.86
CA THR A 63 -1.79 5.13 -17.25
C THR A 63 -2.80 6.28 -17.17
N PRO A 64 -2.36 7.55 -17.06
CA PRO A 64 -3.23 8.72 -17.16
C PRO A 64 -4.17 8.71 -18.36
N GLU A 65 -3.65 8.41 -19.56
CA GLU A 65 -4.42 8.41 -20.80
C GLU A 65 -5.53 7.36 -20.76
N GLU A 66 -5.19 6.15 -20.28
CA GLU A 66 -6.15 5.06 -20.18
C GLU A 66 -7.25 5.38 -19.16
N TYR A 67 -6.87 5.95 -18.02
CA TYR A 67 -7.82 6.39 -17.01
C TYR A 67 -8.80 7.43 -17.57
N LEU A 68 -8.28 8.47 -18.22
CA LEU A 68 -9.10 9.54 -18.80
C LEU A 68 -10.02 9.03 -19.92
N ARG A 69 -9.55 8.06 -20.71
CA ARG A 69 -10.35 7.40 -21.76
C ARG A 69 -11.50 6.56 -21.19
N ARG A 70 -11.34 5.99 -19.99
CA ARG A 70 -12.32 5.06 -19.40
C ARG A 70 -13.23 5.64 -18.33
N LYS A 71 -12.81 6.69 -17.61
CA LYS A 71 -13.53 7.23 -16.44
C LYS A 71 -14.98 7.67 -16.68
N GLY A 72 -15.39 7.87 -17.93
CA GLY A 72 -16.74 8.31 -18.33
C GLY A 72 -17.53 7.30 -19.15
N ARG A 73 -17.09 6.04 -19.27
CA ARG A 73 -17.80 5.05 -20.09
C ARG A 73 -18.98 4.41 -19.34
N ALA A 74 -20.08 4.21 -20.07
CA ALA A 74 -21.33 3.65 -19.55
C ALA A 74 -21.35 2.10 -19.50
N ASP A 75 -20.34 1.43 -20.06
CA ASP A 75 -20.27 -0.03 -20.25
C ASP A 75 -19.61 -0.80 -19.08
N GLY A 76 -19.53 -0.19 -17.90
CA GLY A 76 -18.92 -0.78 -16.69
C GLY A 76 -17.67 -0.04 -16.20
N GLY A 77 -17.04 0.79 -17.05
CA GLY A 77 -16.09 1.84 -16.67
C GLY A 77 -15.00 1.45 -15.66
N LEU A 78 -14.56 2.43 -14.87
CA LEU A 78 -13.68 2.21 -13.72
C LEU A 78 -14.53 2.21 -12.44
N ASN A 79 -14.48 1.12 -11.70
CA ASN A 79 -15.28 0.88 -10.51
C ASN A 79 -14.45 1.07 -9.24
N GLY A 80 -14.65 2.21 -8.57
CA GLY A 80 -13.98 2.52 -7.31
C GLY A 80 -14.26 1.49 -6.22
N THR A 81 -15.49 1.00 -6.11
CA THR A 81 -15.88 0.02 -5.08
C THR A 81 -15.14 -1.31 -5.24
N GLU A 82 -15.00 -1.78 -6.49
CA GLU A 82 -14.26 -3.02 -6.79
C GLU A 82 -12.78 -2.86 -6.48
N THR A 83 -12.17 -1.76 -6.94
CA THR A 83 -10.75 -1.48 -6.62
C THR A 83 -10.53 -1.37 -5.11
N GLU A 84 -11.44 -0.75 -4.36
CA GLU A 84 -11.32 -0.63 -2.91
C GLU A 84 -11.40 -1.98 -2.21
N TYR A 85 -12.32 -2.85 -2.61
CA TYR A 85 -12.42 -4.20 -2.05
C TYR A 85 -11.14 -4.99 -2.30
N HIS A 86 -10.63 -4.94 -3.53
CA HIS A 86 -9.42 -5.64 -3.95
C HIS A 86 -8.16 -5.17 -3.21
N LEU A 87 -7.96 -3.85 -3.14
CA LEU A 87 -6.75 -3.23 -2.59
C LEU A 87 -6.62 -3.41 -1.07
N ARG A 88 -7.70 -3.71 -0.34
CA ARG A 88 -7.66 -3.91 1.12
C ARG A 88 -6.72 -5.03 1.54
N SER A 89 -6.51 -6.03 0.70
CA SER A 89 -5.59 -7.14 0.97
C SER A 89 -4.12 -6.71 1.09
N TRP A 90 -3.77 -5.53 0.57
CA TRP A 90 -2.39 -5.01 0.53
C TRP A 90 -2.19 -3.72 1.31
N THR A 91 -3.24 -3.20 1.96
CA THR A 91 -3.18 -1.89 2.59
C THR A 91 -3.70 -1.91 4.01
N GLU A 92 -3.08 -1.12 4.87
CA GLU A 92 -3.56 -0.87 6.23
C GLU A 92 -4.27 0.49 6.28
N ASP A 93 -5.45 0.54 6.87
CA ASP A 93 -6.22 1.79 6.98
C ASP A 93 -5.60 2.74 8.00
N VAL A 94 -5.50 4.02 7.64
CA VAL A 94 -5.02 5.07 8.54
C VAL A 94 -6.21 5.67 9.28
N ALA A 95 -6.15 5.64 10.61
CA ALA A 95 -7.22 6.17 11.46
C ALA A 95 -7.43 7.67 11.21
N PRO A 96 -8.68 8.12 10.90
CA PRO A 96 -9.00 9.53 10.73
C PRO A 96 -8.64 10.37 11.97
N GLY A 97 -8.03 11.54 11.76
CA GLY A 97 -7.60 12.44 12.83
C GLY A 97 -6.35 11.98 13.60
N SER A 98 -5.67 10.92 13.15
CA SER A 98 -4.33 10.60 13.61
C SER A 98 -3.30 11.52 12.95
N ARG A 99 -2.14 11.72 13.59
CA ARG A 99 -1.03 12.51 13.00
C ARG A 99 -0.64 12.05 11.60
N ARG A 100 -0.68 10.73 11.35
CA ARG A 100 -0.37 10.15 10.05
C ARG A 100 -1.45 10.49 9.03
N HIS A 101 -2.73 10.47 9.41
CA HIS A 101 -3.83 10.90 8.55
C HIS A 101 -3.67 12.37 8.16
N ASP A 102 -3.43 13.25 9.14
CA ASP A 102 -3.26 14.68 8.90
C ASP A 102 -2.07 14.96 7.96
N ALA A 103 -0.93 14.29 8.19
CA ALA A 103 0.25 14.44 7.33
C ALA A 103 -0.02 14.00 5.88
N LEU A 104 -0.69 12.87 5.66
CA LEU A 104 -1.05 12.41 4.32
C LEU A 104 -2.06 13.35 3.65
N TYR A 105 -3.00 13.89 4.43
CA TYR A 105 -3.97 14.87 3.96
C TYR A 105 -3.29 16.15 3.49
N ASP A 106 -2.32 16.67 4.25
CA ASP A 106 -1.56 17.86 3.88
C ASP A 106 -0.70 17.64 2.63
N ILE A 107 -0.11 16.46 2.48
CA ILE A 107 0.69 16.10 1.30
C ILE A 107 -0.20 16.07 0.04
N VAL A 108 -1.36 15.42 0.11
CA VAL A 108 -2.30 15.39 -1.02
C VAL A 108 -2.88 16.78 -1.28
N SER A 109 -3.21 17.53 -0.24
CA SER A 109 -3.69 18.91 -0.38
C SER A 109 -2.67 19.78 -1.12
N THR A 110 -1.42 19.78 -0.66
CA THR A 110 -0.32 20.53 -1.27
C THR A 110 -0.14 20.15 -2.74
N HIS A 111 -0.17 18.84 -3.05
CA HIS A 111 -0.05 18.36 -4.41
C HIS A 111 -1.19 18.88 -5.31
N LEU A 112 -2.44 18.80 -4.84
CA LEU A 112 -3.62 19.23 -5.59
C LEU A 112 -3.75 20.75 -5.72
N GLU A 113 -3.34 21.50 -4.70
CA GLU A 113 -3.38 22.96 -4.68
C GLU A 113 -2.50 23.58 -5.78
N GLY A 114 -1.39 22.91 -6.14
CA GLY A 114 -0.57 23.27 -7.30
C GLY A 114 -1.34 23.31 -8.63
N PHE A 115 -2.51 22.65 -8.69
CA PHE A 115 -3.40 22.60 -9.85
C PHE A 115 -4.71 23.37 -9.64
N GLY A 116 -4.81 24.15 -8.56
CA GLY A 116 -5.97 24.97 -8.23
C GLY A 116 -7.19 24.15 -7.76
N VAL A 117 -6.98 22.93 -7.28
CA VAL A 117 -8.05 22.08 -6.74
C VAL A 117 -7.74 21.62 -5.32
N SER A 118 -8.78 21.32 -4.55
CA SER A 118 -8.63 20.93 -3.13
C SER A 118 -8.99 19.46 -2.93
N VAL A 119 -8.31 18.82 -1.98
CA VAL A 119 -8.63 17.45 -1.60
C VAL A 119 -10.06 17.37 -1.02
N ASN A 120 -10.68 16.20 -1.16
CA ASN A 120 -11.98 15.95 -0.56
C ASN A 120 -11.87 15.97 0.98
N ARG A 121 -12.73 16.72 1.66
CA ARG A 121 -12.75 16.76 3.15
C ARG A 121 -13.05 15.40 3.78
N ALA A 122 -13.70 14.49 3.05
CA ALA A 122 -13.98 13.13 3.49
C ALA A 122 -12.92 12.12 3.02
N ALA A 123 -11.73 12.59 2.59
CA ALA A 123 -10.64 11.73 2.16
C ALA A 123 -10.17 10.81 3.29
N ARG A 124 -10.00 9.55 2.93
CA ARG A 124 -9.46 8.47 3.75
C ARG A 124 -8.23 7.92 3.06
N PHE A 125 -7.28 7.49 3.87
CA PHE A 125 -5.99 7.00 3.42
C PHE A 125 -5.78 5.58 3.93
N SER A 126 -5.21 4.74 3.08
CA SER A 126 -4.63 3.47 3.48
C SER A 126 -3.20 3.41 2.98
N ILE A 127 -2.30 2.79 3.74
CA ILE A 127 -0.88 2.69 3.40
C ILE A 127 -0.56 1.30 2.85
N LEU A 128 0.23 1.24 1.77
CA LEU A 128 0.92 0.00 1.40
C LEU A 128 2.17 -0.11 2.28
N PRO A 129 2.45 -1.28 2.86
CA PRO A 129 3.69 -1.50 3.60
C PRO A 129 4.90 -1.12 2.73
N SER A 130 5.78 -0.28 3.25
CA SER A 130 7.09 -0.06 2.67
C SER A 130 8.06 -1.14 3.17
N GLU A 131 9.11 -1.42 2.40
CA GLU A 131 10.21 -2.29 2.86
C GLU A 131 10.88 -1.70 4.12
N MET A 132 10.95 -0.37 4.22
CA MET A 132 11.45 0.34 5.40
C MET A 132 10.54 0.18 6.64
N GLU A 133 9.22 0.17 6.50
CA GLU A 133 8.30 -0.10 7.62
C GLU A 133 8.27 -1.59 8.00
N ALA A 134 8.68 -2.49 7.10
CA ALA A 134 8.92 -3.90 7.44
C ALA A 134 10.21 -4.07 8.26
N GLU A 135 11.21 -3.22 8.05
CA GLU A 135 12.45 -3.16 8.85
C GLU A 135 12.30 -2.35 10.15
N GLU A 136 11.43 -1.33 10.20
CA GLU A 136 11.10 -0.53 11.39
C GLU A 136 10.01 -1.13 12.28
N ARG A 137 9.35 -2.22 11.85
CA ARG A 137 8.76 -3.14 12.83
C ARG A 137 9.95 -3.68 13.61
N GLU A 138 10.22 -3.10 14.79
CA GLU A 138 11.04 -3.75 15.81
C GLU A 138 10.53 -5.19 15.87
N GLU A 139 11.31 -6.10 15.30
CA GLU A 139 11.03 -7.52 15.35
C GLU A 139 10.96 -7.80 16.85
N ASP A 140 9.78 -8.16 17.35
CA ASP A 140 9.59 -8.48 18.76
C ASP A 140 10.79 -9.34 19.15
N PRO A 141 11.64 -8.90 20.11
CA PRO A 141 12.91 -9.56 20.37
C PRO A 141 12.73 -11.05 20.66
N ASP A 142 11.56 -11.44 21.16
CA ASP A 142 11.19 -12.84 21.37
C ASP A 142 10.88 -13.54 20.04
N MET A 143 10.15 -12.91 19.12
CA MET A 143 9.92 -13.44 17.77
C MET A 143 11.18 -13.47 16.90
N ALA A 144 12.08 -12.48 17.02
CA ALA A 144 13.39 -12.48 16.38
C ALA A 144 14.23 -13.67 16.86
N ALA A 145 14.21 -13.95 18.17
CA ALA A 145 14.87 -15.13 18.74
C ALA A 145 14.25 -16.44 18.25
N VAL A 146 12.92 -16.51 18.12
CA VAL A 146 12.21 -17.67 17.55
C VAL A 146 12.59 -17.89 16.09
N ASN A 147 12.58 -16.85 15.26
CA ASN A 147 12.96 -16.91 13.84
C ASN A 147 14.43 -17.34 13.66
N ALA A 148 15.32 -16.87 14.53
CA ALA A 148 16.72 -17.29 14.55
C ALA A 148 16.84 -18.80 14.89
N LEU A 149 16.05 -19.31 15.84
CA LEU A 149 16.02 -20.73 16.18
C LEU A 149 15.49 -21.59 15.04
N VAL A 150 14.44 -21.14 14.33
CA VAL A 150 13.89 -21.82 13.15
C VAL A 150 14.94 -21.88 12.04
N THR A 151 15.57 -20.75 11.72
CA THR A 151 16.63 -20.67 10.70
C THR A 151 17.82 -21.56 11.04
N LEU A 152 18.22 -21.62 12.31
CA LEU A 152 19.26 -22.52 12.77
C LEU A 152 18.82 -23.99 12.60
N ALA A 153 17.59 -24.32 13.00
CA ALA A 153 17.06 -25.68 12.93
C ALA A 153 17.04 -26.22 11.49
N GLU A 154 16.76 -25.37 10.50
CA GLU A 154 16.77 -25.73 9.08
C GLU A 154 18.16 -26.16 8.58
N ARG A 155 19.23 -25.62 9.17
CA ARG A 155 20.63 -25.93 8.82
C ARG A 155 21.19 -27.15 9.55
N LEU A 156 20.48 -27.64 10.57
CA LEU A 156 20.89 -28.81 11.34
C LEU A 156 20.56 -30.11 10.59
N ASP A 157 21.46 -31.09 10.73
CA ASP A 157 21.17 -32.46 10.34
C ASP A 157 20.04 -33.09 11.19
N ALA A 158 19.58 -34.26 10.77
CA ALA A 158 18.45 -34.95 11.41
C ALA A 158 18.71 -35.36 12.87
N GLN A 159 19.97 -35.55 13.28
CA GLN A 159 20.31 -35.89 14.67
C GLN A 159 20.23 -34.65 15.56
N HIS A 160 20.86 -33.55 15.12
CA HIS A 160 20.89 -32.30 15.86
C HIS A 160 19.51 -31.62 15.91
N ARG A 161 18.72 -31.69 14.83
CA ARG A 161 17.35 -31.18 14.80
C ARG A 161 16.43 -31.91 15.78
N ARG A 162 16.52 -33.26 15.85
CA ARG A 162 15.76 -34.05 16.83
C ARG A 162 16.16 -33.72 18.28
N SER A 163 17.44 -33.47 18.52
CA SER A 163 17.91 -33.05 19.84
C SER A 163 17.39 -31.66 20.24
N LEU A 164 17.30 -30.72 19.29
CA LEU A 164 16.74 -29.38 19.50
C LEU A 164 15.25 -29.47 19.86
N ILE A 165 14.44 -30.16 19.05
CA ILE A 165 12.99 -30.33 19.29
C ILE A 165 12.73 -30.93 20.68
N ARG A 166 13.43 -32.02 21.03
CA ARG A 166 13.28 -32.66 22.35
C ARG A 166 13.57 -31.70 23.51
N ARG A 167 14.51 -30.77 23.35
CA ARG A 167 14.86 -29.80 24.40
C ARG A 167 13.81 -28.69 24.51
N LEU A 168 13.26 -28.24 23.39
CA LEU A 168 12.15 -27.27 23.37
C LEU A 168 10.89 -27.88 24.03
N ASP A 169 10.54 -29.12 23.70
CA ASP A 169 9.41 -29.85 24.33
C ASP A 169 9.59 -30.02 25.85
N ALA A 170 10.84 -30.16 26.31
CA ALA A 170 11.13 -30.30 27.74
C ALA A 170 11.00 -28.97 28.49
N LEU A 171 11.29 -27.84 27.83
CA LEU A 171 11.11 -26.49 28.38
C LEU A 171 9.62 -26.14 28.50
N ASP A 172 8.81 -26.49 27.50
CA ASP A 172 7.36 -26.24 27.49
C ASP A 172 6.64 -26.91 28.67
N ARG A 173 7.13 -28.07 29.13
CA ARG A 173 6.57 -28.78 30.30
C ARG A 173 6.98 -28.20 31.66
N GLN A 174 7.89 -27.22 31.68
CA GLN A 174 8.39 -26.59 32.91
C GLN A 174 7.78 -25.19 33.14
N LEU A 175 7.04 -24.67 32.16
CA LEU A 175 6.28 -23.43 32.21
C LEU A 175 4.81 -23.72 32.53
#